data_AF-A0A522Y315-F1
#
_entry.id   AF-A0A522Y315-F1
#
_cell.length_a   1.000
_cell.length_b   1.000
_cell.length_c   1.000
_cell.angle_alpha   90.00
_cell.angle_beta   90.00
_cell.angle_gamma   90.00
#
_symmetry.space_group_name_H-M   'P 1'
#
loop_
_entity.id
_entity.type
_entity.pdbx_description
1 polymer ?
#
loop_
_entity_poly.entity_id
_entity_poly.type
_entity_poly.pdbx_seq_one_letter_code
_entity_poly.pdbx_strand_id
1 'polypeptide(L)'
;MPLPPRDAAETLLRALYSAVLYVLTPFTVYHLIWRGFRQAAYFERWSERYANYGVPRSGRVLWLHAVSVGEVNAAIPLVEALLLDRPDLRLLVTTITPTGSARVRALWGARVEHVYLPYDLPGAVDRFLVHFQPHAALIMETELWPNLLFGCRDRGVPLYVLNARLSARSSRGYRLLAPLVRRAVATIARVGAQSTADARRFVSLGVPAARVVETGNLKFDMALPEAMDASARECWRRRGERAAWIAASTHADEEGAVLAIHAHLRQRWPELLLFWAPRHPERFRAAVEQAGAAGFTVSRRSVDDWPGPADDVFVIDTLGDLPGFYACADVAFVGGSLQPIGGHNLLEPAAARTAIVTGPHLHNFADISHRLLAAKALLIGANAQAVGAAIEQLLDDDVRRHAMTEAAFDLVASGRGALERTLALVAGDLPPGATMPSR
;
A
#
# COMPACT_ATOMS: atom_id res chain seq x y z
N MET A 1 26.75 -12.03 -11.86
CA MET A 1 27.60 -12.54 -10.76
C MET A 1 26.90 -13.75 -10.15
N PRO A 2 27.51 -14.94 -10.16
CA PRO A 2 26.90 -16.16 -9.63
C PRO A 2 26.57 -16.02 -8.13
N LEU A 3 25.54 -16.72 -7.68
CA LEU A 3 25.19 -16.80 -6.26
C LEU A 3 26.25 -17.64 -5.52
N PRO A 4 26.53 -17.33 -4.23
CA PRO A 4 27.50 -18.11 -3.46
C PRO A 4 27.02 -19.57 -3.34
N PRO A 5 27.89 -20.55 -3.59
CA PRO A 5 27.54 -21.96 -3.42
C PRO A 5 27.30 -22.29 -1.96
N ARG A 6 26.60 -23.39 -1.71
CA ARG A 6 26.37 -23.92 -0.37
C ARG A 6 27.70 -24.32 0.28
N ASP A 7 27.93 -23.86 1.51
CA ASP A 7 29.12 -24.21 2.31
C ASP A 7 28.77 -25.10 3.53
N ALA A 8 29.79 -25.66 4.18
CA ALA A 8 29.60 -26.56 5.33
C ALA A 8 29.02 -25.83 6.56
N ALA A 9 29.44 -24.58 6.79
CA ALA A 9 28.93 -23.76 7.89
C ALA A 9 27.47 -23.37 7.66
N GLU A 10 27.09 -23.06 6.42
CA GLU A 10 25.69 -22.87 6.02
C GLU A 10 24.87 -24.11 6.35
N THR A 11 25.36 -25.29 5.98
CA THR A 11 24.65 -26.55 6.22
C THR A 11 24.39 -26.75 7.72
N LEU A 12 25.41 -26.56 8.55
CA LEU A 12 25.29 -26.70 10.00
C LEU A 12 24.35 -25.65 10.61
N LEU A 13 24.53 -24.37 10.27
CA LEU A 13 23.73 -23.27 10.81
C LEU A 13 22.27 -23.35 10.36
N ARG A 14 22.03 -23.68 9.09
CA ARG A 14 20.68 -23.89 8.54
C ARG A 14 20.00 -25.10 9.18
N ALA A 15 20.74 -26.18 9.45
CA ALA A 15 20.20 -27.34 10.16
C ALA A 15 19.80 -26.99 11.60
N LEU A 16 20.65 -26.29 12.35
CA LEU A 16 20.35 -25.83 13.71
C LEU A 16 19.13 -24.90 13.74
N TYR A 17 19.10 -23.91 12.84
CA TYR A 17 17.95 -23.01 12.68
C TYR A 17 16.66 -23.78 12.39
N SER A 18 16.71 -24.74 11.46
CA SER A 18 15.56 -25.55 11.10
C SER A 18 15.09 -26.44 12.25
N ALA A 19 16.02 -27.03 13.02
CA ALA A 19 15.69 -27.83 14.20
C ALA A 19 14.93 -27.00 15.24
N VAL A 20 15.38 -25.76 15.50
CA VAL A 20 14.66 -24.83 16.38
C VAL A 20 13.25 -24.53 15.87
N LEU A 21 13.08 -24.28 14.57
CA LEU A 21 11.74 -24.03 14.00
C LEU A 21 10.80 -25.25 14.11
N TYR A 22 11.31 -26.47 13.94
CA TYR A 22 10.52 -27.68 14.16
C TYR A 22 10.09 -27.82 15.62
N VAL A 23 10.98 -27.54 16.59
CA VAL A 23 10.63 -27.51 18.01
C VAL A 23 9.58 -26.44 18.32
N LEU A 24 9.60 -25.30 17.62
CA LEU A 24 8.62 -24.23 17.79
C LEU A 24 7.29 -24.44 17.04
N THR A 25 7.17 -25.49 16.23
CA THR A 25 5.95 -25.74 15.42
C THR A 25 4.68 -25.95 16.26
N PRO A 26 4.69 -26.63 17.42
CA PRO A 26 3.50 -26.69 18.29
C PRO A 26 3.05 -25.30 18.76
N PHE A 27 3.99 -24.37 18.96
CA PHE A 27 3.67 -23.00 19.34
C PHE A 27 3.04 -22.21 18.19
N THR A 28 3.41 -22.46 16.93
CA THR A 28 2.73 -21.82 15.79
C THR A 28 1.28 -22.28 15.67
N VAL A 29 0.99 -23.56 15.93
CA VAL A 29 -0.39 -24.07 16.00
C VAL A 29 -1.16 -23.42 17.15
N TYR A 30 -0.57 -23.40 18.36
CA TYR A 30 -1.17 -22.73 19.51
C TYR A 30 -1.47 -21.24 19.23
N HIS A 31 -0.54 -20.53 18.59
CA HIS A 31 -0.73 -19.13 18.20
C HIS A 31 -1.91 -18.93 17.24
N LEU A 32 -2.06 -19.80 16.24
CA LEU A 32 -3.19 -19.76 15.30
C LEU A 32 -4.52 -20.00 16.03
N ILE A 33 -4.58 -20.96 16.95
CA ILE A 33 -5.77 -21.24 17.77
C ILE A 33 -6.12 -20.02 18.63
N TRP A 34 -5.14 -19.52 19.39
CA TRP A 34 -5.33 -18.40 20.30
C TRP A 34 -5.78 -17.13 19.56
N ARG A 35 -5.16 -16.82 18.42
CA ARG A 35 -5.61 -15.71 17.56
C ARG A 35 -6.99 -15.96 16.95
N GLY A 36 -7.29 -17.21 16.59
CA GLY A 36 -8.59 -17.63 16.06
C GLY A 36 -9.76 -17.20 16.93
N PHE A 37 -9.62 -17.27 18.26
CA PHE A 37 -10.66 -16.81 19.19
C PHE A 37 -10.95 -15.31 19.10
N ARG A 38 -9.99 -14.49 18.67
CA ARG A 38 -10.19 -13.05 18.44
C ARG A 38 -10.56 -12.72 17.00
N GLN A 39 -10.10 -13.54 16.05
CA GLN A 39 -10.34 -13.36 14.62
C GLN A 39 -10.50 -14.73 13.94
N ALA A 40 -11.74 -15.12 13.67
CA ALA A 40 -12.11 -16.46 13.18
C ALA A 40 -11.35 -16.90 11.92
N ALA A 41 -10.98 -15.96 11.03
CA ALA A 41 -10.20 -16.23 9.82
C ALA A 41 -8.82 -16.88 10.08
N TYR A 42 -8.31 -16.84 11.32
CA TYR A 42 -7.10 -17.58 11.71
C TYR A 42 -7.32 -19.08 11.86
N PHE A 43 -8.56 -19.58 11.96
CA PHE A 43 -8.88 -21.02 11.96
C PHE A 43 -8.94 -21.61 10.54
N GLU A 44 -8.91 -20.77 9.51
CA GLU A 44 -9.05 -21.19 8.12
C GLU A 44 -7.69 -21.44 7.45
N ARG A 45 -7.68 -22.27 6.40
CA ARG A 45 -6.55 -22.45 5.45
C ARG A 45 -5.20 -22.78 6.12
N TRP A 46 -5.21 -23.53 7.22
CA TRP A 46 -3.97 -23.96 7.89
C TRP A 46 -3.08 -24.82 6.99
N SER A 47 -3.69 -25.61 6.11
CA SER A 47 -3.00 -26.46 5.13
C SER A 47 -1.97 -25.65 4.34
N GLU A 48 -2.34 -24.45 3.89
CA GLU A 48 -1.45 -23.56 3.12
C GLU A 48 -0.22 -23.11 3.93
N ARG A 49 -0.39 -22.81 5.22
CA ARG A 49 0.70 -22.38 6.11
C ARG A 49 1.74 -23.49 6.36
N TYR A 50 1.37 -24.74 6.09
CA TYR A 50 2.25 -25.90 6.13
C TYR A 50 2.48 -26.49 4.74
N ALA A 51 2.31 -25.70 3.68
CA ALA A 51 2.55 -26.07 2.29
C ALA A 51 1.81 -27.34 1.83
N ASN A 52 0.52 -27.44 2.16
CA ASN A 52 -0.40 -28.41 1.59
C ASN A 52 -1.43 -27.67 0.73
N TYR A 53 -1.18 -27.66 -0.58
CA TYR A 53 -1.93 -26.89 -1.58
C TYR A 53 -2.76 -27.80 -2.53
N GLY A 54 -2.80 -29.11 -2.30
CA GLY A 54 -3.46 -30.07 -3.20
C GLY A 54 -2.64 -30.34 -4.47
N VAL A 55 -3.33 -30.54 -5.61
CA VAL A 55 -2.72 -30.94 -6.88
C VAL A 55 -1.93 -29.78 -7.50
N PRO A 56 -0.65 -29.97 -7.88
CA PRO A 56 0.14 -28.96 -8.57
C PRO A 56 -0.52 -28.51 -9.88
N ARG A 57 -0.53 -27.20 -10.12
CA ARG A 57 -0.98 -26.62 -11.40
C ARG A 57 0.22 -26.48 -12.35
N SER A 58 0.04 -26.80 -13.62
CA SER A 58 1.10 -26.70 -14.62
C SER A 58 1.47 -25.25 -14.95
N GLY A 59 2.77 -25.00 -15.13
CA GLY A 59 3.32 -23.70 -15.55
C GLY A 59 3.94 -22.90 -14.40
N ARG A 60 5.08 -22.25 -14.70
CA ARG A 60 5.83 -21.42 -13.74
C ARG A 60 5.07 -20.13 -13.45
N VAL A 61 5.19 -19.64 -12.22
CA VAL A 61 4.58 -18.38 -11.79
C VAL A 61 5.63 -17.27 -11.61
N LEU A 62 5.22 -16.02 -11.74
CA LEU A 62 5.94 -14.92 -11.10
C LEU A 62 5.36 -14.78 -9.69
N TRP A 63 6.19 -15.06 -8.68
CA TRP A 63 5.73 -15.09 -7.30
C TRP A 63 6.05 -13.76 -6.61
N LEU A 64 5.03 -13.07 -6.11
CA LEU A 64 5.15 -11.89 -5.25
C LEU A 64 4.74 -12.23 -3.81
N HIS A 65 5.56 -11.86 -2.83
CA HIS A 65 5.24 -12.00 -1.41
C HIS A 65 5.04 -10.63 -0.75
N ALA A 66 3.90 -10.45 -0.09
CA ALA A 66 3.57 -9.27 0.70
C ALA A 66 2.93 -9.70 2.03
N VAL A 67 3.67 -9.60 3.14
CA VAL A 67 3.30 -10.22 4.43
C VAL A 67 1.95 -9.72 4.98
N SER A 68 1.68 -8.42 4.88
CA SER A 68 0.52 -7.76 5.49
C SER A 68 -0.19 -6.80 4.53
N VAL A 69 -1.25 -6.16 5.00
CA VAL A 69 -2.00 -5.13 4.25
C VAL A 69 -1.08 -3.99 3.79
N GLY A 70 -0.11 -3.60 4.62
CA GLY A 70 0.80 -2.51 4.30
C GLY A 70 1.67 -2.80 3.08
N GLU A 71 2.25 -4.01 3.01
CA GLU A 71 3.07 -4.47 1.89
C GLU A 71 2.21 -4.77 0.65
N VAL A 72 0.98 -5.29 0.84
CA VAL A 72 0.05 -5.49 -0.29
C VAL A 72 -0.28 -4.15 -0.93
N ASN A 73 -0.56 -3.12 -0.13
CA ASN A 73 -0.80 -1.76 -0.65
C ASN A 73 0.45 -1.19 -1.33
N ALA A 74 1.65 -1.44 -0.79
CA ALA A 74 2.91 -1.01 -1.40
C ALA A 74 3.17 -1.69 -2.76
N ALA A 75 2.65 -2.91 -2.95
CA ALA A 75 2.80 -3.68 -4.19
C ALA A 75 1.81 -3.27 -5.30
N ILE A 76 0.79 -2.44 -5.00
CA ILE A 76 -0.26 -2.09 -5.97
C ILE A 76 0.29 -1.59 -7.30
N PRO A 77 1.19 -0.57 -7.34
CA PRO A 77 1.67 -0.04 -8.61
C PRO A 77 2.41 -1.08 -9.43
N LEU A 78 3.17 -1.96 -8.78
CA LEU A 78 3.92 -3.03 -9.44
C LEU A 78 2.99 -4.10 -10.01
N VAL A 79 2.00 -4.56 -9.24
CA VAL A 79 1.09 -5.62 -9.69
C VAL A 79 0.19 -5.13 -10.81
N GLU A 80 -0.36 -3.92 -10.72
CA GLU A 80 -1.22 -3.36 -11.79
C GLU A 80 -0.42 -3.14 -13.08
N ALA A 81 0.82 -2.63 -13.00
CA ALA A 81 1.68 -2.49 -14.18
C ALA A 81 2.00 -3.86 -14.82
N LEU A 82 2.32 -4.88 -14.01
CA LEU A 82 2.58 -6.22 -14.53
C LEU A 82 1.33 -6.85 -15.17
N LEU A 83 0.15 -6.67 -14.57
CA LEU A 83 -1.11 -7.18 -15.14
C LEU A 83 -1.47 -6.47 -16.45
N LEU A 84 -1.15 -5.19 -16.57
CA LEU A 84 -1.39 -4.40 -17.77
C LEU A 84 -0.42 -4.77 -18.91
N ASP A 85 0.88 -4.76 -18.62
CA ASP A 85 1.94 -4.95 -19.63
C ASP A 85 2.12 -6.41 -20.03
N ARG A 86 1.81 -7.33 -19.11
CA ARG A 86 2.05 -8.76 -19.25
C ARG A 86 0.86 -9.60 -18.76
N PRO A 87 -0.30 -9.50 -19.45
CA PRO A 87 -1.51 -10.24 -19.08
C PRO A 87 -1.35 -11.76 -19.22
N ASP A 88 -0.28 -12.23 -19.86
CA ASP A 88 0.09 -13.65 -19.96
C ASP A 88 0.72 -14.21 -18.67
N LEU A 89 1.16 -13.35 -17.74
CA LEU A 89 1.81 -13.80 -16.51
C LEU A 89 0.82 -14.45 -15.54
N ARG A 90 1.18 -15.65 -15.10
CA ARG A 90 0.60 -16.24 -13.88
C ARG A 90 1.23 -15.60 -12.65
N LEU A 91 0.56 -14.60 -12.09
CA LEU A 91 0.97 -13.96 -10.84
C LEU A 91 0.47 -14.76 -9.63
N LEU A 92 1.39 -15.22 -8.80
CA LEU A 92 1.10 -15.78 -7.48
C LEU A 92 1.42 -14.73 -6.43
N VAL A 93 0.41 -14.30 -5.67
CA VAL A 93 0.60 -13.41 -4.52
C VAL A 93 0.48 -14.21 -3.23
N THR A 94 1.47 -14.13 -2.36
CA THR A 94 1.39 -14.74 -1.03
C THR A 94 1.37 -13.71 0.08
N THR A 95 0.60 -14.00 1.13
CA THR A 95 0.54 -13.20 2.36
C THR A 95 0.69 -14.09 3.58
N ILE A 96 0.80 -13.52 4.80
CA ILE A 96 0.76 -14.30 6.05
C ILE A 96 -0.50 -13.95 6.87
N THR A 97 -0.96 -12.70 6.79
CA THR A 97 -2.09 -12.21 7.60
C THR A 97 -3.43 -12.38 6.88
N PRO A 98 -4.53 -12.68 7.62
CA PRO A 98 -5.87 -12.72 7.02
C PRO A 98 -6.32 -11.39 6.42
N THR A 99 -5.96 -10.27 7.04
CA THR A 99 -6.25 -8.93 6.52
C THR A 99 -5.52 -8.67 5.21
N GLY A 100 -4.25 -9.08 5.09
CA GLY A 100 -3.51 -9.06 3.82
C GLY A 100 -4.21 -9.91 2.75
N SER A 101 -4.64 -11.13 3.08
CA SER A 101 -5.39 -11.98 2.14
C SER A 101 -6.70 -11.34 1.66
N ALA A 102 -7.49 -10.77 2.57
CA ALA A 102 -8.71 -10.05 2.21
C ALA A 102 -8.41 -8.86 1.28
N ARG A 103 -7.31 -8.14 1.53
CA ARG A 103 -6.90 -7.02 0.68
C ARG A 103 -6.50 -7.44 -0.73
N VAL A 104 -5.73 -8.52 -0.88
CA VAL A 104 -5.38 -9.12 -2.19
C VAL A 104 -6.65 -9.47 -2.97
N ARG A 105 -7.60 -10.17 -2.33
CA ARG A 105 -8.88 -10.56 -2.96
C ARG A 105 -9.70 -9.34 -3.39
N ALA A 106 -9.77 -8.31 -2.55
CA ALA A 106 -10.51 -7.09 -2.85
C ALA A 106 -9.92 -6.28 -4.02
N LEU A 107 -8.59 -6.29 -4.17
CA LEU A 107 -7.89 -5.54 -5.22
C LEU A 107 -7.88 -6.27 -6.56
N TRP A 108 -7.51 -7.55 -6.55
CA TRP A 108 -7.21 -8.28 -7.78
C TRP A 108 -8.17 -9.42 -8.06
N GLY A 109 -8.95 -9.88 -7.08
CA GLY A 109 -9.91 -10.97 -7.28
C GLY A 109 -9.26 -12.18 -7.95
N ALA A 110 -9.84 -12.62 -9.07
CA ALA A 110 -9.33 -13.74 -9.86
C ALA A 110 -8.18 -13.38 -10.83
N ARG A 111 -7.77 -12.10 -10.92
CA ARG A 111 -6.64 -11.68 -11.77
C ARG A 111 -5.29 -12.20 -11.27
N VAL A 112 -5.21 -12.60 -10.00
CA VAL A 112 -4.01 -13.19 -9.39
C VAL A 112 -4.39 -14.46 -8.61
N GLU A 113 -3.46 -15.40 -8.50
CA GLU A 113 -3.58 -16.54 -7.60
C GLU A 113 -3.13 -16.12 -6.19
N HIS A 114 -3.85 -16.51 -5.13
CA HIS A 114 -3.51 -16.16 -3.75
C HIS A 114 -3.47 -17.36 -2.80
N VAL A 115 -2.35 -17.54 -2.09
CA VAL A 115 -2.22 -18.49 -0.98
C VAL A 115 -1.46 -17.88 0.20
N TYR A 116 -1.59 -18.46 1.40
CA TYR A 116 -0.66 -18.14 2.48
C TYR A 116 0.73 -18.71 2.20
N LEU A 117 1.76 -17.90 2.43
CA LEU A 117 3.14 -18.37 2.42
C LEU A 117 3.31 -19.40 3.55
N PRO A 118 4.02 -20.52 3.33
CA PRO A 118 4.23 -21.47 4.41
C PRO A 118 5.21 -20.92 5.43
N TYR A 119 5.20 -21.50 6.63
CA TYR A 119 6.27 -21.27 7.60
C TYR A 119 7.62 -21.72 7.02
N ASP A 120 8.70 -21.08 7.47
CA ASP A 120 10.08 -21.27 6.98
C ASP A 120 10.71 -22.61 7.42
N LEU A 121 9.91 -23.68 7.46
CA LEU A 121 10.35 -25.05 7.66
C LEU A 121 10.90 -25.59 6.34
N PRO A 122 12.05 -26.27 6.34
CA PRO A 122 12.70 -26.71 5.10
C PRO A 122 11.77 -27.58 4.24
N GLY A 123 11.04 -28.53 4.84
CA GLY A 123 10.10 -29.37 4.10
C GLY A 123 8.87 -28.63 3.56
N ALA A 124 8.42 -27.57 4.23
CA ALA A 124 7.27 -26.78 3.76
C ALA A 124 7.68 -25.83 2.63
N VAL A 125 8.81 -25.14 2.78
CA VAL A 125 9.42 -24.32 1.73
C VAL A 125 9.70 -25.16 0.48
N ASP A 126 10.25 -26.36 0.65
CA ASP A 126 10.53 -27.27 -0.45
C ASP A 126 9.26 -27.63 -1.24
N ARG A 127 8.20 -28.04 -0.53
CA ARG A 127 6.89 -28.33 -1.15
C ARG A 127 6.30 -27.12 -1.86
N PHE A 128 6.41 -25.93 -1.29
CA PHE A 128 5.92 -24.70 -1.93
C PHE A 128 6.66 -24.42 -3.23
N LEU A 129 8.00 -24.46 -3.23
CA LEU A 129 8.80 -24.20 -4.42
C LEU A 129 8.61 -25.27 -5.50
N VAL A 130 8.39 -26.53 -5.12
CA VAL A 130 8.06 -27.63 -6.04
C VAL A 130 6.66 -27.48 -6.62
N HIS A 131 5.68 -27.11 -5.80
CA HIS A 131 4.28 -27.00 -6.22
C HIS A 131 4.06 -25.82 -7.18
N PHE A 132 4.62 -24.64 -6.89
CA PHE A 132 4.39 -23.43 -7.68
C PHE A 132 5.47 -23.16 -8.74
N GLN A 133 6.63 -23.80 -8.64
CA GLN A 133 7.73 -23.68 -9.61
C GLN A 133 8.04 -22.22 -10.03
N PRO A 134 8.28 -21.30 -9.07
CA PRO A 134 8.44 -19.89 -9.40
C PRO A 134 9.55 -19.67 -10.44
N HIS A 135 9.27 -18.80 -11.41
CA HIS A 135 10.26 -18.32 -12.35
C HIS A 135 11.20 -17.32 -11.68
N ALA A 136 10.62 -16.37 -10.93
CA ALA A 136 11.30 -15.45 -10.05
C ALA A 136 10.45 -15.20 -8.80
N ALA A 137 11.11 -14.80 -7.71
CA ALA A 137 10.47 -14.46 -6.44
C ALA A 137 10.68 -12.97 -6.13
N LEU A 138 9.60 -12.23 -5.88
CA LEU A 138 9.58 -10.80 -5.58
C LEU A 138 9.09 -10.61 -4.14
N ILE A 139 9.99 -10.32 -3.22
CA ILE A 139 9.67 -10.12 -1.80
C ILE A 139 9.50 -8.63 -1.53
N MET A 140 8.32 -8.22 -1.05
CA MET A 140 8.04 -6.81 -0.72
C MET A 140 8.58 -6.45 0.66
N GLU A 141 9.28 -5.31 0.73
CA GLU A 141 9.88 -4.73 1.93
C GLU A 141 10.95 -5.60 2.59
N THR A 142 10.66 -6.25 3.74
CA THR A 142 11.65 -7.04 4.48
C THR A 142 11.01 -8.30 5.08
N GLU A 143 11.16 -9.42 4.39
CA GLU A 143 10.79 -10.75 4.86
C GLU A 143 11.93 -11.74 4.54
N LEU A 144 13.00 -11.66 5.33
CA LEU A 144 14.25 -12.42 5.10
C LEU A 144 14.23 -13.75 5.87
N TRP A 145 13.71 -14.78 5.22
CA TRP A 145 13.54 -16.13 5.78
C TRP A 145 14.66 -17.06 5.27
N PRO A 146 15.57 -17.55 6.14
CA PRO A 146 16.74 -18.31 5.70
C PRO A 146 16.42 -19.54 4.85
N ASN A 147 15.46 -20.39 5.24
CA ASN A 147 15.18 -21.60 4.47
C ASN A 147 14.58 -21.28 3.10
N LEU A 148 13.75 -20.25 3.01
CA LEU A 148 13.22 -19.70 1.76
C LEU A 148 14.32 -19.15 0.84
N LEU A 149 15.20 -18.29 1.37
CA LEU A 149 16.29 -17.68 0.60
C LEU A 149 17.28 -18.73 0.05
N PHE A 150 17.65 -19.71 0.87
CA PHE A 150 18.47 -20.82 0.41
C PHE A 150 17.70 -21.74 -0.54
N GLY A 151 16.42 -22.01 -0.28
CA GLY A 151 15.58 -22.85 -1.13
C GLY A 151 15.41 -22.30 -2.55
N CYS A 152 15.25 -20.98 -2.69
CA CYS A 152 15.24 -20.30 -3.99
C CYS A 152 16.59 -20.46 -4.71
N ARG A 153 17.71 -20.19 -4.02
CA ARG A 153 19.05 -20.37 -4.59
C ARG A 153 19.29 -21.80 -5.07
N ASP A 154 19.00 -22.79 -4.20
CA ASP A 154 19.27 -24.21 -4.47
C ASP A 154 18.49 -24.72 -5.69
N ARG A 155 17.42 -24.03 -6.08
CA ARG A 155 16.57 -24.32 -7.25
C ARG A 155 16.81 -23.39 -8.43
N GLY A 156 17.76 -22.47 -8.34
CA GLY A 156 18.02 -21.47 -9.38
C GLY A 156 16.88 -20.48 -9.60
N VAL A 157 16.05 -20.23 -8.57
CA VAL A 157 15.00 -19.20 -8.61
C VAL A 157 15.62 -17.86 -8.21
N PRO A 158 15.76 -16.89 -9.13
CA PRO A 158 16.21 -15.55 -8.77
C PRO A 158 15.21 -14.89 -7.82
N LEU A 159 15.73 -14.42 -6.68
CA LEU A 159 14.94 -13.76 -5.65
C LEU A 159 15.34 -12.29 -5.54
N TYR A 160 14.33 -11.44 -5.58
CA TYR A 160 14.40 -9.99 -5.48
C TYR A 160 13.78 -9.54 -4.17
N VAL A 161 14.37 -8.54 -3.52
CA VAL A 161 13.72 -7.80 -2.44
C VAL A 161 13.40 -6.40 -2.96
N LEU A 162 12.13 -6.08 -3.09
CA LEU A 162 11.63 -4.87 -3.72
C LEU A 162 11.06 -3.92 -2.68
N ASN A 163 11.07 -2.62 -2.98
CA ASN A 163 10.64 -1.58 -2.03
C ASN A 163 11.31 -1.75 -0.65
N ALA A 164 12.58 -2.16 -0.65
CA ALA A 164 13.25 -2.73 0.50
C ALA A 164 13.50 -1.66 1.57
N ARG A 165 13.07 -1.99 2.80
CA ARG A 165 13.18 -1.10 3.97
C ARG A 165 13.54 -1.91 5.20
N LEU A 166 14.70 -1.62 5.80
CA LEU A 166 15.13 -2.33 7.00
C LEU A 166 15.02 -1.43 8.24
N SER A 167 14.05 -1.71 9.12
CA SER A 167 13.91 -0.99 10.39
C SER A 167 15.07 -1.27 11.34
N ALA A 168 15.35 -0.35 12.27
CA ALA A 168 16.36 -0.56 13.31
C ALA A 168 16.03 -1.77 14.21
N ARG A 169 14.75 -2.05 14.44
CA ARG A 169 14.28 -3.21 15.21
C ARG A 169 14.58 -4.52 14.48
N SER A 170 14.22 -4.61 13.20
CA SER A 170 14.49 -5.79 12.36
C SER A 170 15.99 -6.04 12.26
N SER A 171 16.79 -4.99 12.09
CA SER A 171 18.26 -5.09 12.07
C SER A 171 18.82 -5.72 13.36
N ARG A 172 18.31 -5.36 14.54
CA ARG A 172 18.74 -5.98 15.82
C ARG A 172 18.39 -7.47 15.88
N GLY A 173 17.19 -7.85 15.42
CA GLY A 173 16.77 -9.25 15.36
C GLY A 173 17.71 -10.10 14.50
N TYR A 174 18.06 -9.60 13.32
CA TYR A 174 18.98 -10.31 12.42
C TYR A 174 20.41 -10.42 12.96
N ARG A 175 20.85 -9.48 13.82
CA ARG A 175 22.18 -9.55 14.45
C ARG A 175 22.36 -10.78 15.33
N LEU A 176 21.31 -11.31 15.95
CA LEU A 176 21.38 -12.52 16.78
C LEU A 176 21.76 -13.77 15.96
N LEU A 177 21.35 -13.82 14.70
CA LEU A 177 21.62 -14.92 13.77
C LEU A 177 22.55 -14.48 12.63
N ALA A 178 23.40 -13.46 12.88
CA ALA A 178 24.18 -12.80 11.83
C ALA A 178 24.95 -13.75 10.89
N PRO A 179 25.63 -14.82 11.37
CA PRO A 179 26.36 -15.72 10.47
C PRO A 179 25.48 -16.46 9.46
N LEU A 180 24.26 -16.83 9.86
CA LEU A 180 23.28 -17.49 8.98
C LEU A 180 22.60 -16.48 8.08
N VAL A 181 22.11 -15.37 8.65
CA VAL A 181 21.41 -14.33 7.90
C VAL A 181 22.32 -13.74 6.83
N ARG A 182 23.58 -13.42 7.15
CA ARG A 182 24.55 -12.89 6.19
C ARG A 182 24.73 -13.82 4.98
N ARG A 183 24.76 -15.14 5.20
CA ARG A 183 24.83 -16.13 4.12
C ARG A 183 23.54 -16.19 3.32
N ALA A 184 22.40 -16.19 3.99
CA ALA A 184 21.09 -16.22 3.36
C ALA A 184 20.85 -14.99 2.48
N VAL A 185 21.12 -13.77 2.99
CA VAL A 185 20.92 -12.55 2.20
C VAL A 185 21.92 -12.40 1.06
N ALA A 186 23.10 -13.04 1.14
CA ALA A 186 24.05 -13.10 0.03
C ALA A 186 23.53 -13.93 -1.17
N THR A 187 22.46 -14.71 -1.00
CA THR A 187 21.79 -15.43 -2.10
C THR A 187 20.76 -14.58 -2.84
N ILE A 188 20.43 -13.39 -2.35
CA ILE A 188 19.52 -12.46 -3.02
C ILE A 188 20.13 -12.02 -4.35
N ALA A 189 19.34 -12.07 -5.42
CA ALA A 189 19.76 -11.72 -6.77
C ALA A 189 19.92 -10.20 -6.90
N ARG A 190 18.91 -9.43 -6.46
CA ARG A 190 18.94 -7.97 -6.36
C ARG A 190 18.06 -7.45 -5.22
N VAL A 191 18.41 -6.28 -4.70
CA VAL A 191 17.62 -5.51 -3.74
C VAL A 191 17.32 -4.14 -4.36
N GLY A 192 16.05 -3.80 -4.49
CA GLY A 192 15.57 -2.45 -4.81
C GLY A 192 15.20 -1.71 -3.54
N ALA A 193 16.10 -0.88 -3.02
CA ALA A 193 15.94 -0.16 -1.76
C ALA A 193 15.15 1.15 -1.91
N GLN A 194 14.39 1.50 -0.87
CA GLN A 194 13.60 2.75 -0.86
C GLN A 194 14.45 4.01 -0.76
N SER A 195 15.65 3.91 -0.18
CA SER A 195 16.54 5.04 0.06
C SER A 195 17.98 4.58 0.13
N THR A 196 18.92 5.52 -0.01
CA THR A 196 20.35 5.27 0.22
C THR A 196 20.62 4.71 1.62
N ALA A 197 19.87 5.13 2.64
CA ALA A 197 20.02 4.63 4.00
C ALA A 197 19.61 3.16 4.12
N ASP A 198 18.50 2.76 3.48
CA ASP A 198 18.08 1.38 3.42
C ASP A 198 19.06 0.52 2.62
N ALA A 199 19.57 1.04 1.49
CA ALA A 199 20.59 0.37 0.69
C ALA A 199 21.83 0.02 1.53
N ARG A 200 22.36 0.99 2.29
CA ARG A 200 23.50 0.79 3.19
C ARG A 200 23.22 -0.26 4.28
N ARG A 201 21.98 -0.32 4.79
CA ARG A 201 21.57 -1.31 5.79
C ARG A 201 21.57 -2.73 5.22
N PHE A 202 21.08 -2.92 4.00
CA PHE A 202 21.15 -4.23 3.32
C PHE A 202 22.58 -4.66 3.00
N VAL A 203 23.45 -3.72 2.59
CA VAL A 203 24.88 -4.02 2.40
C VAL A 203 25.51 -4.46 3.72
N SER A 204 25.25 -3.73 4.80
CA SER A 204 25.75 -4.08 6.15
C SER A 204 25.21 -5.42 6.65
N LEU A 205 24.03 -5.84 6.21
CA LEU A 205 23.43 -7.12 6.56
C LEU A 205 24.12 -8.30 5.85
N GLY A 206 24.78 -8.06 4.72
CA GLY A 206 25.52 -9.08 3.97
C GLY A 206 25.24 -9.14 2.46
N VAL A 207 24.32 -8.32 1.95
CA VAL A 207 24.05 -8.29 0.52
C VAL A 207 25.23 -7.63 -0.21
N PRO A 208 25.79 -8.24 -1.27
CA PRO A 208 26.84 -7.60 -2.06
C PRO A 208 26.38 -6.24 -2.60
N ALA A 209 27.20 -5.19 -2.44
CA ALA A 209 26.84 -3.83 -2.85
C ALA A 209 26.43 -3.73 -4.33
N ALA A 210 27.07 -4.50 -5.22
CA ALA A 210 26.73 -4.54 -6.65
C ALA A 210 25.34 -5.12 -6.96
N ARG A 211 24.64 -5.68 -5.96
CA ARG A 211 23.28 -6.21 -6.07
C ARG A 211 22.24 -5.31 -5.41
N VAL A 212 22.65 -4.22 -4.76
CA VAL A 212 21.75 -3.28 -4.11
C VAL A 212 21.64 -2.04 -4.98
N VAL A 213 20.42 -1.72 -5.40
CA VAL A 213 20.09 -0.56 -6.22
C VAL A 213 19.07 0.26 -5.46
N GLU A 214 19.23 1.58 -5.46
CA GLU A 214 18.19 2.47 -4.95
C GLU A 214 17.10 2.62 -6.03
N THR A 215 15.94 2.03 -5.76
CA THR A 215 14.78 2.14 -6.66
C THR A 215 13.84 3.25 -6.19
N GLY A 216 13.82 3.60 -4.91
CA GLY A 216 12.83 4.52 -4.35
C GLY A 216 11.60 3.76 -3.81
N ASN A 217 10.59 4.52 -3.37
CA ASN A 217 9.41 3.95 -2.70
C ASN A 217 8.21 3.90 -3.65
N LEU A 218 7.75 2.68 -3.95
CA LEU A 218 6.66 2.42 -4.90
C LEU A 218 5.36 3.16 -4.55
N LYS A 219 5.14 3.51 -3.27
CA LYS A 219 3.92 4.22 -2.86
C LYS A 219 3.80 5.60 -3.53
N PHE A 220 4.90 6.21 -3.98
CA PHE A 220 4.87 7.51 -4.67
C PHE A 220 4.56 7.41 -6.18
N ASP A 221 4.65 6.22 -6.78
CA ASP A 221 4.34 5.97 -8.19
C ASP A 221 2.86 5.70 -8.46
N MET A 222 1.97 6.34 -7.70
CA MET A 222 0.55 6.25 -8.00
C MET A 222 0.29 6.98 -9.32
N ALA A 223 -0.28 6.25 -10.29
CA ALA A 223 -0.81 6.85 -11.50
C ALA A 223 -2.01 7.73 -11.13
N LEU A 224 -1.93 9.02 -11.45
CA LEU A 224 -3.12 9.87 -11.51
C LEU A 224 -3.86 9.51 -12.81
N PRO A 225 -5.19 9.37 -12.79
CA PRO A 225 -5.95 9.07 -14.00
C PRO A 225 -5.69 10.14 -15.09
N GLU A 226 -5.55 9.74 -16.35
CA GLU A 226 -5.36 10.68 -17.47
C GLU A 226 -6.51 11.71 -17.56
N ALA A 227 -7.72 11.29 -17.20
CA ALA A 227 -8.91 12.15 -17.18
C ALA A 227 -8.93 13.15 -16.00
N MET A 228 -7.99 13.08 -15.04
CA MET A 228 -7.97 13.94 -13.87
C MET A 228 -7.96 15.42 -14.26
N ASP A 229 -7.10 15.82 -15.19
CA ASP A 229 -6.97 17.24 -15.58
C ASP A 229 -8.24 17.77 -16.25
N ALA A 230 -8.92 16.93 -17.05
CA ALA A 230 -10.19 17.30 -17.67
C ALA A 230 -11.31 17.42 -16.63
N SER A 231 -11.39 16.46 -15.71
CA SER A 231 -12.34 16.45 -14.60
C SER A 231 -12.13 17.65 -13.66
N ALA A 232 -10.88 17.96 -13.33
CA ALA A 232 -10.52 19.11 -12.51
C ALA A 232 -10.92 20.43 -13.19
N ARG A 233 -10.61 20.62 -14.47
CA ARG A 233 -11.03 21.82 -15.23
C ARG A 233 -12.54 22.00 -15.25
N GLU A 234 -13.29 20.92 -15.45
CA GLU A 234 -14.74 20.97 -15.42
C GLU A 234 -15.27 21.32 -14.03
N CYS A 235 -14.71 20.71 -12.99
CA CYS A 235 -15.04 21.02 -11.61
C CYS A 235 -14.78 22.50 -11.28
N TRP A 236 -13.63 23.05 -11.68
CA TRP A 236 -13.31 24.47 -11.52
C TRP A 236 -14.35 25.38 -12.19
N ARG A 237 -14.77 25.03 -13.41
CA ARG A 237 -15.83 25.76 -14.13
C ARG A 237 -17.18 25.73 -13.39
N ARG A 238 -17.52 24.61 -12.75
CA ARG A 238 -18.82 24.38 -12.09
C ARG A 238 -18.88 24.96 -10.69
N ARG A 239 -17.78 24.87 -9.93
CA ARG A 239 -17.70 25.52 -8.61
C ARG A 239 -17.58 27.04 -8.72
N GLY A 240 -17.00 27.56 -9.81
CA GLY A 240 -16.78 28.98 -10.00
C GLY A 240 -15.73 29.51 -9.02
N GLU A 241 -15.97 30.69 -8.46
CA GLU A 241 -15.06 31.33 -7.47
C GLU A 241 -15.30 30.84 -6.03
N ARG A 242 -16.27 29.93 -5.82
CA ARG A 242 -16.57 29.39 -4.49
C ARG A 242 -15.35 28.66 -3.94
N ALA A 243 -14.94 29.05 -2.74
CA ALA A 243 -14.05 28.22 -1.94
C ALA A 243 -14.68 26.82 -1.78
N ALA A 244 -13.85 25.79 -1.85
CA ALA A 244 -14.30 24.41 -1.70
C ALA A 244 -13.30 23.60 -0.90
N TRP A 245 -13.82 22.76 -0.02
CA TRP A 245 -13.02 21.76 0.66
C TRP A 245 -13.62 20.37 0.41
N ILE A 246 -12.77 19.35 0.49
CA ILE A 246 -13.17 17.97 0.28
C ILE A 246 -13.00 17.14 1.55
N ALA A 247 -14.06 16.44 1.96
CA ALA A 247 -13.98 15.39 2.96
C ALA A 247 -13.97 14.03 2.23
N ALA A 248 -12.80 13.39 2.19
CA ALA A 248 -12.58 12.21 1.35
C ALA A 248 -12.35 10.94 2.17
N SER A 249 -12.94 9.83 1.72
CA SER A 249 -12.85 8.52 2.36
C SER A 249 -13.35 8.53 3.82
N THR A 250 -14.43 9.27 4.10
CA THR A 250 -15.03 9.35 5.44
C THR A 250 -15.75 8.05 5.82
N HIS A 251 -15.77 7.73 7.09
CA HIS A 251 -16.57 6.62 7.65
C HIS A 251 -17.77 7.13 8.44
N ALA A 252 -18.76 6.27 8.68
CA ALA A 252 -20.04 6.61 9.34
C ALA A 252 -19.86 7.46 10.62
N ASP A 253 -18.88 7.10 11.46
CA ASP A 253 -18.59 7.79 12.73
C ASP A 253 -17.82 9.12 12.58
N GLU A 254 -17.47 9.52 11.36
CA GLU A 254 -16.84 10.80 11.01
C GLU A 254 -17.82 11.75 10.30
N GLU A 255 -18.93 11.23 9.77
CA GLU A 255 -19.85 11.97 8.91
C GLU A 255 -20.51 13.15 9.63
N GLY A 256 -20.95 12.95 10.88
CA GLY A 256 -21.50 14.03 11.71
C GLY A 256 -20.48 15.13 12.01
N ALA A 257 -19.21 14.78 12.21
CA ALA A 257 -18.15 15.76 12.43
C ALA A 257 -17.87 16.60 11.17
N VAL A 258 -17.89 15.98 9.99
CA VAL A 258 -17.72 16.66 8.70
C VAL A 258 -18.81 17.71 8.48
N LEU A 259 -20.08 17.34 8.71
CA LEU A 259 -21.20 18.28 8.59
C LEU A 259 -21.14 19.42 9.61
N ALA A 260 -20.74 19.13 10.86
CA ALA A 260 -20.55 20.15 11.89
C ALA A 260 -19.44 21.15 11.54
N ILE A 261 -18.31 20.66 11.00
CA ILE A 261 -17.23 21.51 10.50
C ILE A 261 -17.74 22.38 9.34
N HIS A 262 -18.46 21.79 8.39
CA HIS A 262 -18.99 22.53 7.25
C HIS A 262 -19.95 23.65 7.67
N ALA A 263 -20.90 23.35 8.56
CA ALA A 263 -21.85 24.31 9.10
C ALA A 263 -21.14 25.48 9.80
N HIS A 264 -20.08 25.19 10.56
CA HIS A 264 -19.29 26.22 11.23
C HIS A 264 -18.55 27.11 10.23
N LEU A 265 -17.83 26.52 9.27
CA LEU A 265 -17.09 27.28 8.25
C LEU A 265 -18.01 28.17 7.41
N ARG A 266 -19.23 27.73 7.12
CA ARG A 266 -20.22 28.53 6.36
C ARG A 266 -20.71 29.79 7.06
N GLN A 267 -20.48 29.94 8.37
CA GLN A 267 -20.73 31.19 9.07
C GLN A 267 -19.80 32.31 8.57
N ARG A 268 -18.59 31.95 8.11
CA ARG A 268 -17.58 32.88 7.57
C ARG A 268 -17.54 32.89 6.04
N TRP A 269 -17.77 31.75 5.40
CA TRP A 269 -17.86 31.62 3.94
C TRP A 269 -19.24 31.07 3.54
N PRO A 270 -20.27 31.92 3.38
CA PRO A 270 -21.64 31.48 3.11
C PRO A 270 -21.78 30.62 1.84
N GLU A 271 -20.93 30.85 0.83
CA GLU A 271 -20.94 30.10 -0.45
C GLU A 271 -19.93 28.94 -0.48
N LEU A 272 -19.33 28.58 0.66
CA LEU A 272 -18.39 27.46 0.74
C LEU A 272 -19.06 26.16 0.28
N LEU A 273 -18.42 25.45 -0.64
CA LEU A 273 -18.87 24.15 -1.13
C LEU A 273 -18.11 23.02 -0.43
N LEU A 274 -18.83 22.00 0.04
CA LEU A 274 -18.25 20.75 0.51
C LEU A 274 -18.36 19.67 -0.58
N PHE A 275 -17.21 19.21 -1.09
CA PHE A 275 -17.13 17.95 -1.80
C PHE A 275 -17.06 16.79 -0.80
N TRP A 276 -17.99 15.84 -0.83
CA TRP A 276 -18.04 14.77 0.16
C TRP A 276 -17.99 13.39 -0.47
N ALA A 277 -16.92 12.64 -0.21
CA ALA A 277 -16.73 11.28 -0.70
C ALA A 277 -16.68 10.26 0.47
N PRO A 278 -17.80 9.60 0.80
CA PRO A 278 -17.79 8.49 1.75
C PRO A 278 -16.89 7.34 1.28
N ARG A 279 -16.28 6.61 2.21
CA ARG A 279 -15.35 5.51 1.87
C ARG A 279 -16.04 4.33 1.17
N HIS A 280 -17.29 4.08 1.52
CA HIS A 280 -17.99 2.85 1.20
C HIS A 280 -19.30 3.15 0.44
N PRO A 281 -19.60 2.45 -0.68
CA PRO A 281 -20.79 2.71 -1.49
C PRO A 281 -22.11 2.65 -0.72
N GLU A 282 -22.22 1.76 0.26
CA GLU A 282 -23.40 1.66 1.13
C GLU A 282 -23.67 2.93 1.97
N ARG A 283 -22.68 3.82 2.11
CA ARG A 283 -22.83 5.11 2.81
C ARG A 283 -23.31 6.24 1.90
N PHE A 284 -23.25 6.08 0.58
CA PHE A 284 -23.55 7.18 -0.35
C PHE A 284 -24.95 7.77 -0.14
N ARG A 285 -25.96 6.90 -0.05
CA ARG A 285 -27.34 7.33 0.23
C ARG A 285 -27.47 8.02 1.59
N ALA A 286 -26.88 7.43 2.63
CA ALA A 286 -26.94 7.97 3.98
C ALA A 286 -26.28 9.36 4.07
N ALA A 287 -25.17 9.58 3.37
CA ALA A 287 -24.49 10.88 3.33
C ALA A 287 -25.38 11.98 2.72
N VAL A 288 -26.07 11.69 1.61
CA VAL A 288 -27.02 12.63 0.99
C VAL A 288 -28.17 12.96 1.95
N GLU A 289 -28.78 11.93 2.56
CA GLU A 289 -29.89 12.10 3.52
C GLU A 289 -29.45 12.90 4.76
N GLN A 290 -28.26 12.63 5.31
CA GLN A 290 -27.73 13.35 6.47
C GLN A 290 -27.41 14.81 6.17
N ALA A 291 -26.81 15.11 5.02
CA ALA A 291 -26.53 16.49 4.62
C ALA A 291 -27.84 17.27 4.43
N GLY A 292 -28.85 16.67 3.78
CA GLY A 292 -30.16 17.29 3.62
C GLY A 292 -30.88 17.51 4.96
N ALA A 293 -30.81 16.54 5.88
CA ALA A 293 -31.37 16.66 7.23
C ALA A 293 -30.67 17.74 8.07
N ALA A 294 -29.39 18.03 7.79
CA ALA A 294 -28.64 19.13 8.39
C ALA A 294 -29.00 20.51 7.79
N GLY A 295 -29.92 20.56 6.82
CA GLY A 295 -30.42 21.80 6.21
C GLY A 295 -29.62 22.28 5.00
N PHE A 296 -28.74 21.45 4.45
CA PHE A 296 -27.95 21.80 3.26
C PHE A 296 -28.70 21.52 1.97
N THR A 297 -28.44 22.32 0.94
CA THR A 297 -28.76 21.98 -0.45
C THR A 297 -27.74 20.95 -0.95
N VAL A 298 -28.23 19.78 -1.36
CA VAL A 298 -27.37 18.63 -1.67
C VAL A 298 -27.67 18.11 -3.07
N SER A 299 -26.60 17.87 -3.83
CA SER A 299 -26.63 17.12 -5.08
C SER A 299 -25.58 16.00 -5.06
N ARG A 300 -25.61 15.11 -6.05
CA ARG A 300 -24.71 13.95 -6.09
C ARG A 300 -24.23 13.60 -7.50
N ARG A 301 -22.98 13.14 -7.55
CA ARG A 301 -22.24 12.85 -8.79
C ARG A 301 -22.97 11.90 -9.74
N SER A 302 -23.57 10.83 -9.22
CA SER A 302 -24.26 9.81 -10.03
C SER A 302 -25.54 10.29 -10.72
N VAL A 303 -26.12 11.43 -10.29
CA VAL A 303 -27.37 11.97 -10.82
C VAL A 303 -27.16 13.31 -11.52
N ASP A 304 -26.43 14.21 -10.87
CA ASP A 304 -26.33 15.61 -11.29
C ASP A 304 -25.09 15.89 -12.14
N ASP A 305 -24.18 14.92 -12.25
CA ASP A 305 -22.84 15.02 -12.85
C ASP A 305 -21.95 16.02 -12.09
N TRP A 306 -22.33 17.28 -11.96
CA TRP A 306 -21.52 18.34 -11.35
C TRP A 306 -22.30 19.17 -10.32
N PRO A 307 -21.61 19.85 -9.37
CA PRO A 307 -22.28 20.73 -8.44
C PRO A 307 -22.98 21.87 -9.18
N GLY A 308 -24.24 22.09 -8.82
CA GLY A 308 -25.02 23.26 -9.15
C GLY A 308 -24.56 24.50 -8.37
N PRO A 309 -25.06 25.70 -8.77
CA PRO A 309 -24.68 26.96 -8.17
C PRO A 309 -25.23 27.13 -6.74
N ALA A 310 -26.35 26.49 -6.42
CA ALA A 310 -27.00 26.56 -5.11
C ALA A 310 -26.55 25.45 -4.15
N ASP A 311 -25.69 24.53 -4.60
CA ASP A 311 -25.28 23.40 -3.77
C ASP A 311 -24.32 23.83 -2.67
N ASP A 312 -24.62 23.35 -1.48
CA ASP A 312 -23.78 23.50 -0.29
C ASP A 312 -22.89 22.27 -0.13
N VAL A 313 -23.45 21.08 -0.42
CA VAL A 313 -22.77 19.80 -0.33
C VAL A 313 -22.94 19.04 -1.64
N PHE A 314 -21.83 18.62 -2.23
CA PHE A 314 -21.80 17.77 -3.41
C PHE A 314 -21.27 16.38 -3.05
N VAL A 315 -22.15 15.37 -3.04
CA VAL A 315 -21.76 14.00 -2.67
C VAL A 315 -21.17 13.27 -3.88
N ILE A 316 -19.92 12.82 -3.73
CA ILE A 316 -19.20 12.01 -4.72
C ILE A 316 -19.54 10.54 -4.45
N ASP A 317 -20.63 10.06 -5.06
CA ASP A 317 -21.17 8.71 -4.92
C ASP A 317 -20.79 7.78 -6.09
N THR A 318 -19.63 8.03 -6.69
CA THR A 318 -19.03 7.26 -7.78
C THR A 318 -17.60 6.85 -7.44
N LEU A 319 -17.14 5.74 -8.00
CA LEU A 319 -15.78 5.26 -7.82
C LEU A 319 -14.88 5.82 -8.93
N GLY A 320 -13.66 6.23 -8.58
CA GLY A 320 -12.64 6.68 -9.54
C GLY A 320 -12.58 8.18 -9.81
N ASP A 321 -13.60 8.95 -9.41
CA ASP A 321 -13.66 10.40 -9.66
C ASP A 321 -12.85 11.25 -8.66
N LEU A 322 -12.45 10.66 -7.52
CA LEU A 322 -11.86 11.38 -6.39
C LEU A 322 -10.63 12.24 -6.75
N PRO A 323 -9.67 11.80 -7.59
CA PRO A 323 -8.51 12.62 -7.96
C PRO A 323 -8.88 13.96 -8.60
N GLY A 324 -9.91 14.00 -9.46
CA GLY A 324 -10.36 15.24 -10.10
C GLY A 324 -10.96 16.24 -9.09
N PHE A 325 -11.69 15.72 -8.10
CA PHE A 325 -12.24 16.55 -7.02
C PHE A 325 -11.18 17.03 -6.03
N TYR A 326 -10.12 16.26 -5.77
CA TYR A 326 -8.96 16.77 -5.03
C TYR A 326 -8.34 17.97 -5.75
N ALA A 327 -8.04 17.84 -7.04
CA ALA A 327 -7.41 18.91 -7.85
C ALA A 327 -8.28 20.18 -7.99
N CYS A 328 -9.55 20.09 -7.62
CA CYS A 328 -10.53 21.18 -7.61
C CYS A 328 -10.87 21.69 -6.20
N ALA A 329 -10.39 21.05 -5.14
CA ALA A 329 -10.60 21.51 -3.78
C ALA A 329 -9.41 22.37 -3.32
N ASP A 330 -9.68 23.35 -2.46
CA ASP A 330 -8.64 24.17 -1.84
C ASP A 330 -7.97 23.41 -0.69
N VAL A 331 -8.79 22.71 0.12
CA VAL A 331 -8.34 21.94 1.29
C VAL A 331 -9.00 20.56 1.28
N ALA A 332 -8.24 19.53 1.63
CA ALA A 332 -8.69 18.16 1.77
C ALA A 332 -8.60 17.70 3.23
N PHE A 333 -9.71 17.23 3.79
CA PHE A 333 -9.72 16.34 4.94
C PHE A 333 -9.71 14.89 4.47
N VAL A 334 -8.68 14.13 4.83
CA VAL A 334 -8.59 12.70 4.55
C VAL A 334 -9.10 11.91 5.75
N GLY A 335 -10.26 11.26 5.57
CA GLY A 335 -10.98 10.50 6.60
C GLY A 335 -10.31 9.18 7.00
N GLY A 336 -11.06 8.36 7.73
CA GLY A 336 -10.54 7.18 8.43
C GLY A 336 -9.53 7.54 9.51
N SER A 337 -9.49 8.81 9.91
CA SER A 337 -8.39 9.43 10.66
C SER A 337 -8.84 10.11 11.94
N LEU A 338 -10.12 10.47 12.07
CA LEU A 338 -10.73 10.89 13.34
C LEU A 338 -11.14 9.71 14.22
N GLN A 339 -11.21 8.52 13.63
CA GLN A 339 -11.48 7.25 14.30
C GLN A 339 -10.27 6.31 14.19
N PRO A 340 -10.13 5.30 15.07
CA PRO A 340 -8.98 4.37 15.08
C PRO A 340 -8.98 3.36 13.91
N ILE A 341 -9.31 3.83 12.71
CA ILE A 341 -9.35 3.07 11.46
C ILE A 341 -7.96 3.02 10.80
N GLY A 342 -7.18 4.09 10.93
CA GLY A 342 -5.76 4.14 10.58
C GLY A 342 -5.37 5.03 9.41
N GLY A 343 -6.29 5.86 8.94
CA GLY A 343 -6.12 6.82 7.86
C GLY A 343 -6.34 6.21 6.49
N HIS A 344 -6.48 7.09 5.50
CA HIS A 344 -6.53 6.75 4.08
C HIS A 344 -5.41 7.43 3.29
N ASN A 345 -5.50 7.36 1.96
CA ASN A 345 -4.43 7.75 1.06
C ASN A 345 -4.16 9.26 1.08
N LEU A 346 -3.03 9.65 1.67
CA LEU A 346 -2.55 11.03 1.71
C LEU A 346 -1.80 11.46 0.44
N LEU A 347 -1.42 10.52 -0.43
CA LEU A 347 -0.61 10.82 -1.61
C LEU A 347 -1.43 11.32 -2.80
N GLU A 348 -2.72 10.95 -2.87
CA GLU A 348 -3.65 11.48 -3.89
C GLU A 348 -3.81 13.01 -3.79
N PRO A 349 -4.22 13.58 -2.64
CA PRO A 349 -4.32 15.04 -2.52
C PRO A 349 -2.96 15.74 -2.64
N ALA A 350 -1.86 15.10 -2.19
CA ALA A 350 -0.51 15.65 -2.38
C ALA A 350 -0.15 15.78 -3.86
N ALA A 351 -0.42 14.74 -4.65
CA ALA A 351 -0.15 14.74 -6.09
C ALA A 351 -1.08 15.69 -6.87
N ALA A 352 -2.29 15.93 -6.36
CA ALA A 352 -3.28 16.84 -6.93
C ALA A 352 -3.10 18.32 -6.51
N ARG A 353 -2.04 18.65 -5.75
CA ARG A 353 -1.76 20.00 -5.21
C ARG A 353 -2.88 20.54 -4.32
N THR A 354 -3.44 19.68 -3.47
CA THR A 354 -4.48 20.04 -2.49
C THR A 354 -3.90 20.08 -1.07
N ALA A 355 -4.21 21.12 -0.29
CA ALA A 355 -3.69 21.22 1.08
C ALA A 355 -4.32 20.14 1.98
N ILE A 356 -3.53 19.47 2.82
CA ILE A 356 -3.95 18.21 3.45
C ILE A 356 -4.12 18.36 4.96
N VAL A 357 -5.31 18.05 5.44
CA VAL A 357 -5.65 17.94 6.86
C VAL A 357 -6.11 16.52 7.16
N THR A 358 -5.75 16.01 8.33
CA THR A 358 -6.16 14.67 8.80
C THR A 358 -6.40 14.68 10.31
N GLY A 359 -7.12 13.67 10.81
CA GLY A 359 -7.18 13.35 12.24
C GLY A 359 -5.94 12.56 12.71
N PRO A 360 -5.88 12.21 14.01
CA PRO A 360 -4.66 11.69 14.64
C PRO A 360 -4.37 10.20 14.31
N HIS A 361 -5.34 9.45 13.80
CA HIS A 361 -5.22 8.02 13.61
C HIS A 361 -4.66 7.67 12.22
N LEU A 362 -3.32 7.56 12.12
CA LEU A 362 -2.61 7.38 10.84
C LEU A 362 -1.78 6.09 10.77
N HIS A 363 -2.10 5.06 11.56
CA HIS A 363 -1.23 3.88 11.68
C HIS A 363 -1.03 3.10 10.37
N ASN A 364 -1.95 3.15 9.41
CA ASN A 364 -1.79 2.53 8.09
C ASN A 364 -0.92 3.38 7.14
N PHE A 365 -0.79 4.68 7.41
CA PHE A 365 -0.08 5.66 6.58
C PHE A 365 1.05 6.37 7.33
N ALA A 366 1.54 5.81 8.43
CA ALA A 366 2.48 6.46 9.34
C ALA A 366 3.76 6.94 8.64
N ASP A 367 4.32 6.15 7.72
CA ASP A 367 5.53 6.55 6.99
C ASP A 367 5.28 7.78 6.10
N ILE A 368 4.16 7.77 5.38
CA ILE A 368 3.77 8.85 4.47
C ILE A 368 3.44 10.11 5.27
N SER A 369 2.67 9.98 6.36
CA SER A 369 2.32 11.12 7.20
C SER A 369 3.55 11.75 7.86
N HIS A 370 4.51 10.95 8.34
CA HIS A 370 5.77 11.48 8.87
C HIS A 370 6.56 12.26 7.82
N ARG A 371 6.62 11.77 6.57
CA ARG A 371 7.31 12.48 5.48
C ARG A 371 6.61 13.79 5.12
N LEU A 372 5.28 13.77 5.01
CA LEU A 372 4.51 14.99 4.72
C LEU A 372 4.60 16.01 5.86
N LEU A 373 4.54 15.58 7.12
CA LEU A 373 4.76 16.47 8.28
C LEU A 373 6.15 17.10 8.24
N ALA A 374 7.20 16.31 7.98
CA ALA A 374 8.57 16.81 7.90
C ALA A 374 8.74 17.83 6.76
N ALA A 375 8.02 17.64 5.65
CA ALA A 375 7.96 18.58 4.54
C ALA A 375 7.03 19.79 4.78
N LYS A 376 6.36 19.89 5.94
CA LYS A 376 5.32 20.90 6.22
C LYS A 376 4.13 20.86 5.24
N ALA A 377 3.86 19.68 4.70
CA ALA A 377 2.84 19.39 3.70
C ALA A 377 1.56 18.74 4.26
N LEU A 378 1.46 18.57 5.58
CA LEU A 378 0.32 17.95 6.28
C LEU A 378 0.04 18.65 7.60
N LEU A 379 -1.24 18.88 7.93
CA LEU A 379 -1.68 19.25 9.27
C LEU A 379 -2.45 18.10 9.91
N ILE A 380 -2.18 17.82 11.19
CA ILE A 380 -2.86 16.77 11.95
C ILE A 380 -3.64 17.43 13.08
N GLY A 381 -4.97 17.37 13.01
CA GLY A 381 -5.84 17.77 14.10
C GLY A 381 -5.98 16.65 15.13
N ALA A 382 -5.95 16.98 16.42
CA ALA A 382 -6.10 16.00 17.50
C ALA A 382 -7.55 15.46 17.64
N ASN A 383 -8.53 16.19 17.10
CA ASN A 383 -9.96 15.87 17.11
C ASN A 383 -10.67 16.67 16.00
N ALA A 384 -11.99 16.49 15.87
CA ALA A 384 -12.80 17.15 14.86
C ALA A 384 -12.70 18.69 14.90
N GLN A 385 -12.69 19.28 16.10
CA GLN A 385 -12.57 20.73 16.26
C GLN A 385 -11.22 21.24 15.75
N ALA A 386 -10.12 20.55 16.08
CA ALA A 386 -8.79 20.91 15.60
C ALA A 386 -8.64 20.71 14.08
N VAL A 387 -9.30 19.70 13.50
CA VAL A 387 -9.39 19.53 12.05
C VAL A 387 -10.13 20.71 11.41
N GLY A 388 -11.29 21.09 11.96
CA GLY A 388 -12.05 22.26 11.50
C GLY A 388 -11.24 23.55 11.54
N ALA A 389 -10.54 23.82 12.64
CA ALA A 389 -9.67 24.99 12.79
C ALA A 389 -8.49 24.99 11.80
N ALA A 390 -7.92 23.82 11.50
CA ALA A 390 -6.86 23.70 10.49
C ALA A 390 -7.39 23.95 9.07
N ILE A 391 -8.60 23.50 8.75
CA ILE A 391 -9.26 23.80 7.48
C ILE A 391 -9.55 25.29 7.38
N GLU A 392 -10.14 25.90 8.41
CA GLU A 392 -10.38 27.34 8.48
C GLU A 392 -9.11 28.15 8.21
N GLN A 393 -8.02 27.81 8.91
CA GLN A 393 -6.73 28.48 8.73
C GLN A 393 -6.19 28.38 7.30
N LEU A 394 -6.36 27.22 6.65
CA LEU A 394 -5.90 27.04 5.27
C LEU A 394 -6.82 27.72 4.26
N LEU A 395 -8.12 27.85 4.54
CA LEU A 395 -9.05 28.63 3.71
C LEU A 395 -8.77 30.15 3.82
N ASP A 396 -8.30 30.63 4.97
CA ASP A 396 -8.02 32.04 5.21
C ASP A 396 -6.64 32.52 4.73
N ASP A 397 -5.67 31.61 4.62
CA ASP A 397 -4.27 31.92 4.29
C ASP A 397 -3.81 31.25 2.99
N ASP A 398 -4.05 31.92 1.87
CA ASP A 398 -3.66 31.47 0.52
C ASP A 398 -2.16 31.21 0.39
N VAL A 399 -1.33 32.04 1.02
CA VAL A 399 0.14 31.93 0.94
C VAL A 399 0.59 30.64 1.61
N ARG A 400 0.07 30.37 2.82
CA ARG A 400 0.37 29.14 3.53
C ARG A 400 -0.20 27.92 2.81
N ARG A 401 -1.43 28.01 2.30
CA ARG A 401 -2.06 26.94 1.54
C ARG A 401 -1.22 26.56 0.32
N HIS A 402 -0.77 27.55 -0.45
CA HIS A 402 0.09 27.33 -1.62
C HIS A 402 1.46 26.75 -1.23
N ALA A 403 2.13 27.30 -0.22
CA ALA A 403 3.42 26.75 0.25
C ALA A 403 3.29 25.27 0.68
N MET A 404 2.17 24.92 1.32
CA MET A 404 1.88 23.55 1.75
C MET A 404 1.59 22.60 0.56
N THR A 405 0.87 23.06 -0.46
CA THR A 405 0.55 22.25 -1.64
C THR A 405 1.77 22.01 -2.52
N GLU A 406 2.63 23.02 -2.71
CA GLU A 406 3.92 22.87 -3.40
C GLU A 406 4.81 21.85 -2.68
N ALA A 407 4.94 21.95 -1.35
CA ALA A 407 5.74 20.99 -0.58
C ALA A 407 5.19 19.55 -0.67
N ALA A 408 3.86 19.39 -0.68
CA ALA A 408 3.22 18.09 -0.85
C ALA A 408 3.49 17.50 -2.24
N PHE A 409 3.35 18.32 -3.28
CA PHE A 409 3.59 17.94 -4.66
C PHE A 409 5.06 17.58 -4.90
N ASP A 410 6.00 18.41 -4.44
CA ASP A 410 7.44 18.18 -4.60
C ASP A 410 7.89 16.88 -3.94
N LEU A 411 7.33 16.55 -2.76
CA LEU A 411 7.58 15.28 -2.10
C LEU A 411 7.13 14.09 -2.95
N VAL A 412 5.95 14.17 -3.58
CA VAL A 412 5.46 13.11 -4.45
C VAL A 412 6.28 13.05 -5.74
N ALA A 413 6.50 14.19 -6.40
CA ALA A 413 7.21 14.29 -7.67
C ALA A 413 8.65 13.78 -7.56
N SER A 414 9.38 14.14 -6.49
CA SER A 414 10.73 13.64 -6.22
C SER A 414 10.76 12.14 -5.86
N GLY A 415 9.65 11.60 -5.37
CA GLY A 415 9.51 10.18 -5.05
C GLY A 415 9.20 9.27 -6.23
N ARG A 416 8.79 9.82 -7.39
CA ARG A 416 8.38 9.06 -8.59
C ARG A 416 9.53 8.35 -9.32
N GLY A 417 9.15 7.48 -10.25
CA GLY A 417 10.02 6.64 -11.06
C GLY A 417 10.50 5.37 -10.35
N ALA A 418 10.03 5.09 -9.13
CA ALA A 418 10.43 3.88 -8.43
C ALA A 418 9.84 2.63 -9.08
N LEU A 419 8.64 2.76 -9.65
CA LEU A 419 8.00 1.69 -10.43
C LEU A 419 8.84 1.32 -11.66
N GLU A 420 9.19 2.30 -12.50
CA GLU A 420 10.00 2.06 -13.70
C GLU A 420 11.36 1.44 -13.37
N ARG A 421 12.07 1.99 -12.37
CA ARG A 421 13.34 1.44 -11.90
C ARG A 421 13.18 0.03 -11.34
N THR A 422 12.06 -0.27 -10.67
CA THR A 422 11.76 -1.61 -10.13
C THR A 422 11.46 -2.61 -11.25
N LEU A 423 10.67 -2.23 -12.25
CA LEU A 423 10.38 -3.06 -13.43
C LEU A 423 11.67 -3.36 -14.21
N ALA A 424 12.50 -2.34 -14.46
CA ALA A 424 13.80 -2.51 -15.09
C ALA A 424 14.73 -3.45 -14.29
N LEU A 425 14.68 -3.40 -12.96
CA LEU A 425 15.47 -4.27 -12.09
C LEU A 425 15.12 -5.76 -12.25
N VAL A 426 13.83 -6.07 -12.47
CA VAL A 426 13.33 -7.46 -12.55
C VAL A 426 13.16 -7.97 -13.98
N ALA A 427 13.18 -7.09 -14.99
CA ALA A 427 12.84 -7.39 -16.38
C ALA A 427 13.58 -8.61 -16.96
N GLY A 428 14.86 -8.77 -16.62
CA GLY A 428 15.70 -9.86 -17.13
C GLY A 428 15.30 -11.27 -16.65
N ASP A 429 14.53 -11.36 -15.56
CA ASP A 429 14.06 -12.62 -14.97
C ASP A 429 12.52 -12.72 -14.98
N LEU A 430 11.84 -11.94 -15.83
CA LEU A 430 10.41 -12.16 -16.06
C LEU A 430 10.23 -13.41 -16.94
N PRO A 431 9.17 -14.22 -16.70
CA PRO A 431 8.84 -15.33 -17.59
C PRO A 431 8.78 -14.87 -19.05
N PRO A 432 9.33 -15.64 -20.00
CA PRO A 432 9.22 -15.32 -21.43
C PRO A 432 7.75 -15.24 -21.83
N GLY A 433 7.42 -14.31 -22.71
CA GLY A 433 6.06 -14.17 -23.24
C GLY A 433 5.61 -15.48 -23.88
N ALA A 434 4.33 -15.84 -23.69
CA ALA A 434 3.76 -16.95 -24.42
C ALA A 434 3.88 -16.66 -25.94
N THR A 435 4.73 -17.40 -26.64
CA THR A 435 4.70 -17.42 -28.11
C THR A 435 3.34 -17.97 -28.51
N MET A 436 2.46 -17.11 -29.03
CA MET A 436 1.27 -17.56 -29.75
C MET A 436 1.75 -18.57 -30.80
N PRO A 437 1.25 -19.81 -30.80
CA PRO A 437 1.60 -20.74 -31.86
C PRO A 437 1.19 -20.07 -33.19
N SER A 438 2.16 -19.95 -34.11
CA SER A 438 1.90 -19.52 -35.48
C SER A 438 0.77 -20.40 -36.03
N ARG A 439 -0.35 -19.77 -36.38
CA ARG A 439 -1.50 -20.43 -36.98
C ARG A 439 -1.15 -21.09 -38.30
#